data_AF-A0A6A5Z3F9-F1
#
_entry.id   AF-A0A6A5Z3F9-F1
#
_cell.length_a   1.000
_cell.length_b   1.000
_cell.length_c   1.000
_cell.angle_alpha   90.00
_cell.angle_beta   90.00
_cell.angle_gamma   90.00
#
_symmetry.space_group_name_H-M   'P 1'
#
loop_
_entity.id
_entity.type
_entity.pdbx_description
1 polymer ?
#
loop_
_entity_poly.entity_id
_entity_poly.type
_entity_poly.pdbx_seq_one_letter_code
_entity_poly.pdbx_strand_id
1 'polypeptide(L)'
;MEPTPISNKVAGNPESLTNKTLETGAAAVQNFAPVERICAHLNAFHVYADDPSRTVEANHYCAHLNDEVRQCILYDSPEKGARIIGIEYMITPRLYEGLDAEEQKLWHSHVFEVKSGMLIMPKPSVIPDAAWELAENKEMEEVIHLYGKVYHLWQVDRGDKLPLGEPKLMTSFTKEKQLPGGLEGLVGERDKRFGSDYKRKKEVRSYIEEPKTHENADAAWKQ
;
A
#
# COMPACT_ATOMS: atom_id res chain seq x y z
N MET A 1 -10.15 8.02 29.04
CA MET A 1 -10.57 6.85 28.24
C MET A 1 -9.43 5.87 28.32
N GLU A 2 -9.63 4.68 28.89
CA GLU A 2 -8.61 3.63 28.78
C GLU A 2 -8.43 3.28 27.30
N PRO A 3 -7.19 3.13 26.80
CA PRO A 3 -7.01 2.67 25.44
C PRO A 3 -7.56 1.26 25.34
N THR A 4 -8.67 1.09 24.61
CA THR A 4 -9.20 -0.20 24.22
C THR A 4 -8.03 -1.05 23.71
N PRO A 5 -7.78 -2.25 24.26
CA PRO A 5 -6.76 -3.11 23.70
C PRO A 5 -7.14 -3.39 22.25
N ILE A 6 -6.32 -2.92 21.32
CA ILE A 6 -6.51 -3.19 19.89
C ILE A 6 -6.06 -4.62 19.68
N SER A 7 -6.91 -5.57 20.10
CA SER A 7 -6.80 -6.94 19.62
C SER A 7 -7.30 -6.86 18.18
N ASN A 8 -6.37 -6.79 17.25
CA ASN A 8 -6.51 -6.98 15.80
C ASN A 8 -7.04 -8.39 15.42
N LYS A 9 -7.85 -9.02 16.30
CA LYS A 9 -8.43 -10.36 16.23
C LYS A 9 -7.43 -11.49 15.99
N VAL A 10 -6.14 -11.24 16.24
CA VAL A 10 -5.05 -12.22 16.16
C VAL A 10 -5.18 -13.25 17.29
N ALA A 11 -4.72 -14.47 17.04
CA ALA A 11 -4.69 -15.50 18.07
C ALA A 11 -3.67 -15.17 19.17
N GLY A 12 -4.07 -15.29 20.44
CA GLY A 12 -3.19 -15.06 21.59
C GLY A 12 -3.93 -14.41 22.76
N ASN A 13 -3.25 -14.34 23.90
CA ASN A 13 -3.73 -13.55 25.04
C ASN A 13 -3.35 -12.07 24.83
N PRO A 14 -4.10 -11.12 25.40
CA PRO A 14 -3.68 -9.73 25.44
C PRO A 14 -2.28 -9.57 26.07
N GLU A 15 -1.53 -8.56 25.64
CA GLU A 15 -0.26 -8.19 26.27
C GLU A 15 -0.45 -7.98 27.78
N SER A 16 0.36 -8.69 28.56
CA SER A 16 0.38 -8.55 30.01
C SER A 16 0.87 -7.17 30.44
N LEU A 17 0.48 -6.72 31.63
CA LEU A 17 1.00 -5.47 32.20
C LEU A 17 2.53 -5.48 32.31
N THR A 18 3.10 -6.65 32.61
CA THR A 18 4.55 -6.85 32.66
C THR A 18 5.19 -6.58 31.30
N ASN A 19 4.67 -7.18 30.22
CA ASN A 19 5.21 -6.97 28.87
C ASN A 19 5.09 -5.51 28.46
N LYS A 20 3.93 -4.87 28.66
CA LYS A 20 3.74 -3.45 28.35
C LYS A 20 4.75 -2.54 29.06
N THR A 21 5.07 -2.85 30.31
CA THR A 21 6.04 -2.08 31.11
C THR A 21 7.45 -2.29 30.57
N LEU A 22 7.84 -3.54 30.30
CA LEU A 22 9.14 -3.88 29.73
C LEU A 22 9.34 -3.28 28.34
N GLU A 23 8.33 -3.37 27.48
CA GLU A 23 8.32 -2.82 26.12
C GLU A 23 8.39 -1.29 26.13
N THR A 24 7.65 -0.61 27.01
CA THR A 24 7.77 0.84 27.18
C THR A 24 9.19 1.24 27.60
N GLY A 25 9.78 0.51 28.54
CA GLY A 25 11.16 0.73 28.98
C GLY A 25 12.17 0.50 27.87
N ALA A 26 12.02 -0.59 27.10
CA ALA A 26 12.86 -0.91 25.95
C ALA A 26 12.73 0.16 24.85
N ALA A 27 11.50 0.57 24.53
CA ALA A 27 11.22 1.59 23.52
C ALA A 27 11.87 2.96 23.85
N ALA A 28 12.08 3.25 25.14
CA ALA A 28 12.73 4.48 25.58
C ALA A 28 14.26 4.47 25.44
N VAL A 29 14.90 3.29 25.34
CA VAL A 29 16.38 3.16 25.35
C VAL A 29 16.95 2.53 24.08
N GLN A 30 16.14 1.80 23.32
CA GLN A 30 16.57 1.16 22.08
C GLN A 30 16.63 2.16 20.93
N ASN A 31 17.55 1.92 20.01
CA ASN A 31 17.70 2.72 18.79
C ASN A 31 16.86 2.12 17.65
N PHE A 32 15.88 2.89 17.16
CA PHE A 32 14.98 2.51 16.08
C PHE A 32 15.29 3.19 14.74
N ALA A 33 16.53 3.65 14.55
CA ALA A 33 16.96 4.40 13.35
C ALA A 33 16.45 3.84 11.99
N PRO A 34 16.40 2.51 11.74
CA PRO A 34 15.87 2.01 10.46
C PRO A 34 14.40 2.35 10.19
N VAL A 35 13.53 2.29 11.21
CA VAL A 35 12.10 2.59 11.03
C VAL A 35 11.80 4.09 11.00
N GLU A 36 12.69 4.92 11.55
CA GLU A 36 12.60 6.38 11.45
C GLU A 36 12.74 6.89 10.01
N ARG A 37 13.23 6.06 9.08
CA ARG A 37 13.35 6.44 7.66
C ARG A 37 12.01 6.48 6.93
N ILE A 38 10.95 5.89 7.48
CA ILE A 38 9.60 5.91 6.91
C ILE A 38 9.14 7.37 6.76
N CYS A 39 8.85 7.79 5.54
CA CYS A 39 8.55 9.18 5.19
C CYS A 39 7.25 9.38 4.43
N ALA A 40 6.56 8.32 4.03
CA ALA A 40 5.28 8.40 3.33
C ALA A 40 4.29 7.33 3.81
N HIS A 41 3.02 7.72 3.88
CA HIS A 41 1.89 6.81 4.06
C HIS A 41 1.03 6.87 2.79
N LEU A 42 0.88 5.72 2.13
CA LEU A 42 -0.06 5.56 1.01
C LEU A 42 -1.12 4.52 1.35
N ASN A 43 -2.28 4.63 0.72
CA ASN A 43 -3.35 3.64 0.80
C ASN A 43 -3.75 3.19 -0.61
N ALA A 44 -3.67 1.89 -0.85
CA ALA A 44 -3.90 1.25 -2.14
C ALA A 44 -4.68 -0.06 -1.98
N PHE A 45 -4.95 -0.73 -3.09
CA PHE A 45 -5.65 -2.00 -3.13
C PHE A 45 -4.88 -3.02 -3.95
N HIS A 46 -4.50 -4.11 -3.29
CA HIS A 46 -3.76 -5.21 -3.89
C HIS A 46 -4.70 -6.32 -4.32
N VAL A 47 -4.39 -6.93 -5.45
CA VAL A 47 -5.09 -8.10 -6.00
C VAL A 47 -4.14 -9.28 -5.96
N TYR A 48 -4.61 -10.47 -5.58
CA TYR A 48 -3.79 -11.68 -5.64
C TYR A 48 -3.46 -12.01 -7.10
N ALA A 49 -2.18 -12.16 -7.43
CA ALA A 49 -1.75 -12.41 -8.79
C ALA A 49 -2.25 -13.76 -9.35
N ASP A 50 -2.44 -14.75 -8.48
CA ASP A 50 -2.93 -16.09 -8.83
C ASP A 50 -4.44 -16.27 -8.62
N ASP A 51 -5.11 -15.32 -7.96
CA ASP A 51 -6.56 -15.30 -7.78
C ASP A 51 -7.10 -13.86 -7.89
N PRO A 52 -7.29 -13.34 -9.12
CA PRO A 52 -7.67 -11.95 -9.33
C PRO A 52 -9.08 -11.59 -8.84
N SER A 53 -9.83 -12.54 -8.28
CA SER A 53 -11.14 -12.30 -7.66
C SER A 53 -11.04 -11.74 -6.23
N ARG A 54 -9.84 -11.81 -5.64
CA ARG A 54 -9.59 -11.42 -4.25
C ARG A 54 -8.77 -10.14 -4.19
N THR A 55 -9.17 -9.23 -3.31
CA THR A 55 -8.57 -7.91 -3.15
C THR A 55 -8.40 -7.56 -1.68
N VAL A 56 -7.31 -6.87 -1.36
CA VAL A 56 -6.93 -6.46 -0.01
C VAL A 56 -6.56 -4.98 -0.03
N GLU A 57 -7.23 -4.17 0.79
CA GLU A 57 -6.77 -2.80 1.08
C GLU A 57 -5.46 -2.85 1.87
N ALA A 58 -4.48 -2.05 1.47
CA ALA A 58 -3.17 -2.01 2.12
C ALA A 58 -2.75 -0.58 2.43
N ASN A 59 -2.13 -0.42 3.60
CA ASN A 59 -1.52 0.83 4.06
C ASN A 59 0.00 0.69 3.93
N HIS A 60 0.60 1.47 3.05
CA HIS A 60 2.00 1.43 2.72
C HIS A 60 2.72 2.47 3.55
N TYR A 61 3.67 2.03 4.36
CA TYR A 61 4.57 2.92 5.11
C TYR A 61 5.95 2.83 4.48
N CYS A 62 6.27 3.83 3.66
CA CYS A 62 7.35 3.77 2.70
C CYS A 62 8.57 4.58 3.12
N ALA A 63 9.73 4.09 2.69
CA ALA A 63 11.03 4.72 2.81
C ALA A 63 11.74 4.69 1.45
N HIS A 64 12.32 5.82 1.04
CA HIS A 64 13.23 5.85 -0.11
C HIS A 64 14.63 5.43 0.35
N LEU A 65 15.15 4.35 -0.26
CA LEU A 65 16.54 3.93 -0.07
C LEU A 65 17.49 4.84 -0.86
N ASN A 66 17.04 5.26 -2.05
CA ASN A 66 17.65 6.26 -2.91
C ASN A 66 16.56 6.79 -3.88
N ASP A 67 16.96 7.59 -4.86
CA ASP A 67 16.03 8.18 -5.84
C ASP A 67 15.33 7.15 -6.73
N GLU A 68 15.86 5.93 -6.79
CA GLU A 68 15.40 4.89 -7.72
C GLU A 68 14.76 3.67 -7.06
N VAL A 69 14.89 3.53 -5.73
CA VAL A 69 14.41 2.38 -4.98
C VAL A 69 13.67 2.85 -3.74
N ARG A 70 12.40 2.45 -3.66
CA ARG A 70 11.55 2.62 -2.48
C ARG A 70 11.18 1.26 -1.93
N GLN A 71 10.99 1.20 -0.62
CA GLN A 71 10.50 0.02 0.06
C GLN A 71 9.42 0.41 1.05
N CYS A 72 8.40 -0.43 1.20
CA CYS A 72 7.28 -0.18 2.08
C CYS A 72 6.99 -1.39 2.94
N ILE A 73 6.69 -1.13 4.21
CA ILE A 73 6.03 -2.11 5.07
C ILE A 73 4.52 -1.92 4.91
N LEU A 74 3.81 -3.02 4.63
CA LEU A 74 2.38 -3.01 4.36
C LEU A 74 1.61 -3.43 5.60
N TYR A 75 0.58 -2.68 5.94
CA TYR A 75 -0.33 -2.96 7.04
C TYR A 75 -1.79 -3.09 6.56
N ASP A 76 -2.58 -3.89 7.25
CA ASP A 76 -4.01 -4.08 6.97
C ASP A 76 -4.91 -2.90 7.40
N SER A 77 -4.38 -1.97 8.19
CA SER A 77 -5.07 -0.76 8.65
C SER A 77 -4.05 0.33 9.01
N PRO A 78 -4.48 1.60 9.11
CA PRO A 78 -3.61 2.69 9.58
C PRO A 78 -3.55 2.79 11.11
N GLU A 79 -4.30 1.96 11.83
CA GLU A 79 -4.49 2.08 13.28
C GLU A 79 -3.32 1.48 14.07
N LYS A 80 -3.15 1.96 15.31
CA LYS A 80 -2.18 1.38 16.23
C LYS A 80 -2.50 -0.10 16.46
N GLY A 81 -1.54 -1.00 16.23
CA GLY A 81 -1.77 -2.46 16.36
C GLY A 81 -2.28 -3.14 15.08
N ALA A 82 -2.25 -2.46 13.94
CA ALA A 82 -2.40 -3.08 12.63
C ALA A 82 -1.44 -4.25 12.42
N ARG A 83 -1.85 -5.25 11.64
CA ARG A 83 -1.01 -6.39 11.29
C ARG A 83 -0.08 -5.99 10.15
N ILE A 84 1.20 -6.34 10.24
CA ILE A 84 2.08 -6.32 9.07
C ILE A 84 1.60 -7.45 8.15
N ILE A 85 1.20 -7.09 6.94
CA ILE A 85 0.68 -8.05 5.95
C ILE A 85 1.66 -8.33 4.84
N GLY A 86 2.68 -7.49 4.61
CA GLY A 86 3.56 -7.67 3.47
C GLY A 86 4.62 -6.60 3.31
N ILE A 87 5.36 -6.71 2.22
CA ILE A 87 6.39 -5.76 1.79
C ILE A 87 6.15 -5.42 0.32
N GLU A 88 6.42 -4.18 -0.03
CA GLU A 88 6.53 -3.74 -1.41
C GLU A 88 7.90 -3.13 -1.67
N TYR A 89 8.45 -3.40 -2.85
CA TYR A 89 9.52 -2.62 -3.44
C TYR A 89 9.00 -1.90 -4.67
N MET A 90 9.36 -0.62 -4.82
CA MET A 90 9.10 0.13 -6.04
C MET A 90 10.41 0.59 -6.65
N ILE A 91 10.56 0.42 -7.96
CA ILE A 91 11.78 0.80 -8.69
C ILE A 91 11.47 1.64 -9.93
N THR A 92 12.44 2.43 -10.37
CA THR A 92 12.35 3.21 -11.60
C THR A 92 12.31 2.31 -12.85
N PRO A 93 11.78 2.82 -13.98
CA PRO A 93 11.83 2.13 -15.27
C PRO A 93 13.23 1.67 -15.65
N ARG A 94 14.26 2.50 -15.40
CA ARG A 94 15.66 2.17 -15.69
C ARG A 94 16.13 0.88 -15.01
N LEU A 95 15.79 0.70 -13.73
CA LEU A 95 16.14 -0.52 -12.99
C LEU A 95 15.29 -1.70 -13.45
N TYR A 96 14.00 -1.47 -13.67
CA TYR A 96 13.07 -2.49 -14.13
C TYR A 96 13.43 -3.09 -15.51
N GLU A 97 13.82 -2.24 -16.46
CA GLU A 97 14.27 -2.65 -17.79
C GLU A 97 15.54 -3.50 -17.76
N GLY A 98 16.34 -3.39 -16.69
CA GLY A 98 17.54 -4.21 -16.46
C GLY A 98 17.25 -5.60 -15.89
N LEU A 99 16.01 -5.89 -15.47
CA LEU A 99 15.61 -7.20 -14.96
C LEU A 99 15.40 -8.20 -16.11
N ASP A 100 15.57 -9.49 -15.83
CA ASP A 100 15.21 -10.53 -16.79
C ASP A 100 13.69 -10.62 -16.99
N ALA A 101 13.26 -11.22 -18.10
CA ALA A 101 11.87 -11.25 -18.49
C ALA A 101 10.95 -12.01 -17.52
N GLU A 102 11.46 -13.02 -16.79
CA GLU A 102 10.65 -13.76 -15.82
C GLU A 102 10.49 -12.95 -14.54
N GLU A 103 11.55 -12.29 -14.10
CA GLU A 103 11.52 -11.38 -12.96
C GLU A 103 10.59 -10.20 -13.22
N GLN A 104 10.63 -9.60 -14.42
CA GLN A 104 9.74 -8.50 -14.83
C GLN A 104 8.24 -8.83 -14.67
N LYS A 105 7.84 -10.09 -14.89
CA LYS A 105 6.44 -10.54 -14.72
C LYS A 105 5.94 -10.49 -13.28
N LEU A 106 6.84 -10.38 -12.31
CA LEU A 106 6.51 -10.27 -10.89
C LEU A 106 6.20 -8.83 -10.45
N TRP A 107 6.23 -7.87 -11.38
CA TRP A 107 6.00 -6.45 -11.08
C TRP A 107 4.73 -5.94 -11.76
N HIS A 108 4.12 -4.94 -11.13
CA HIS A 108 2.95 -4.25 -11.65
C HIS A 108 3.24 -2.76 -11.88
N SER A 109 2.45 -2.11 -12.74
CA SER A 109 2.51 -0.67 -12.98
C SER A 109 1.50 0.09 -12.11
N HIS A 110 1.84 1.34 -11.76
CA HIS A 110 0.98 2.18 -10.90
C HIS A 110 0.04 3.10 -11.69
N VAL A 111 0.04 3.01 -13.02
CA VAL A 111 -0.68 3.96 -13.91
C VAL A 111 -2.14 4.07 -13.55
N PHE A 112 -2.85 2.94 -13.47
CA PHE A 112 -4.26 2.95 -13.15
C PHE A 112 -4.53 3.41 -11.72
N GLU A 113 -3.70 3.03 -10.75
CA GLU A 113 -3.90 3.42 -9.36
C GLU A 113 -3.85 4.95 -9.19
N VAL A 114 -2.87 5.58 -9.83
CA VAL A 114 -2.70 7.04 -9.82
C VAL A 114 -3.84 7.73 -10.55
N LYS A 115 -4.09 7.34 -11.81
CA LYS A 115 -5.04 8.02 -12.71
C LYS A 115 -6.50 7.84 -12.29
N SER A 116 -6.83 6.72 -11.66
CA SER A 116 -8.19 6.43 -11.20
C SER A 116 -8.55 7.16 -9.90
N GLY A 117 -7.57 7.70 -9.17
CA GLY A 117 -7.78 8.22 -7.81
C GLY A 117 -7.85 7.12 -6.75
N MET A 118 -7.59 5.86 -7.12
CA MET A 118 -7.56 4.74 -6.18
C MET A 118 -6.42 4.87 -5.17
N LEU A 119 -5.20 5.17 -5.64
CA LEU A 119 -4.06 5.42 -4.77
C LEU A 119 -4.17 6.80 -4.13
N ILE A 120 -4.05 6.86 -2.81
CA ILE A 120 -4.03 8.13 -2.08
C ILE A 120 -2.88 8.17 -1.08
N MET A 121 -2.50 9.39 -0.71
CA MET A 121 -1.81 9.64 0.55
C MET A 121 -2.84 10.17 1.56
N PRO A 122 -3.09 9.46 2.67
CA PRO A 122 -4.00 9.94 3.71
C PRO A 122 -3.60 11.31 4.26
N LYS A 123 -4.58 12.22 4.33
CA LYS A 123 -4.35 13.62 4.70
C LYS A 123 -4.10 13.80 6.19
N PRO A 124 -3.02 14.48 6.61
CA PRO A 124 -2.89 14.94 7.99
C PRO A 124 -3.95 15.98 8.34
N SER A 125 -4.60 15.84 9.50
CA SER A 125 -5.72 16.69 9.92
C SER A 125 -5.38 18.17 10.01
N VAL A 126 -4.12 18.52 10.25
CA VAL A 126 -3.63 19.89 10.42
C VAL A 126 -3.31 20.62 9.11
N ILE A 127 -3.29 19.90 7.96
CA ILE A 127 -2.92 20.46 6.66
C ILE A 127 -4.18 20.83 5.86
N PRO A 128 -4.25 22.06 5.30
CA PRO A 128 -5.34 22.47 4.41
C PRO A 128 -5.43 21.61 3.14
N ASP A 129 -6.65 21.38 2.66
CA ASP A 129 -6.92 20.44 1.56
C ASP A 129 -6.17 20.79 0.27
N ALA A 130 -6.14 22.07 -0.11
CA ALA A 130 -5.44 22.51 -1.33
C ALA A 130 -3.91 22.31 -1.23
N ALA A 131 -3.33 22.51 -0.05
CA ALA A 131 -1.90 22.30 0.16
C ALA A 131 -1.57 20.80 0.12
N TRP A 132 -2.43 19.96 0.70
CA TRP A 132 -2.29 18.51 0.64
C TRP A 132 -2.47 17.96 -0.77
N GLU A 133 -3.49 18.41 -1.51
CA GLU A 133 -3.74 17.99 -2.90
C GLU A 133 -2.53 18.28 -3.79
N LEU A 134 -1.89 19.44 -3.63
CA LEU A 134 -0.66 19.76 -4.36
C LEU A 134 0.50 18.81 -4.01
N ALA A 135 0.74 18.58 -2.72
CA ALA A 135 1.82 17.72 -2.25
C ALA A 135 1.62 16.26 -2.67
N GLU A 136 0.41 15.73 -2.50
CA GLU A 136 0.04 14.39 -2.92
C GLU A 136 0.17 14.23 -4.44
N ASN A 137 -0.32 15.18 -5.23
CA ASN A 137 -0.21 15.09 -6.69
C ASN A 137 1.25 15.15 -7.17
N LYS A 138 2.12 15.90 -6.48
CA LYS A 138 3.58 15.87 -6.74
C LYS A 138 4.19 14.51 -6.47
N GLU A 139 3.75 13.81 -5.43
CA GLU A 139 4.17 12.43 -5.20
C GLU A 139 3.64 11.49 -6.29
N MET A 140 2.40 11.69 -6.75
CA MET A 140 1.80 10.88 -7.82
C MET A 140 2.46 11.07 -9.18
N GLU A 141 3.02 12.25 -9.46
CA GLU A 141 3.85 12.50 -10.64
C GLU A 141 5.07 11.57 -10.67
N GLU A 142 5.63 11.19 -9.52
CA GLU A 142 6.74 10.24 -9.43
C GLU A 142 6.24 8.79 -9.42
N VAL A 143 5.23 8.47 -8.59
CA VAL A 143 4.76 7.10 -8.39
C VAL A 143 4.23 6.49 -9.69
N ILE A 144 3.59 7.28 -10.56
CA ILE A 144 3.01 6.77 -11.81
C ILE A 144 4.05 6.07 -12.71
N HIS A 145 5.32 6.45 -12.59
CA HIS A 145 6.42 5.89 -13.37
C HIS A 145 7.03 4.62 -12.78
N LEU A 146 6.77 4.31 -11.52
CA LEU A 146 7.43 3.20 -10.84
C LEU A 146 6.80 1.85 -11.20
N TYR A 147 7.59 0.79 -11.03
CA TYR A 147 7.12 -0.59 -11.02
C TYR A 147 7.15 -1.14 -9.60
N GLY A 148 6.07 -1.79 -9.17
CA GLY A 148 5.91 -2.33 -7.81
C GLY A 148 5.98 -3.86 -7.78
N LYS A 149 6.75 -4.44 -6.85
CA LYS A 149 6.76 -5.88 -6.54
C LYS A 149 6.33 -6.08 -5.10
N VAL A 150 5.21 -6.77 -4.93
CA VAL A 150 4.51 -6.89 -3.66
C VAL A 150 4.34 -8.35 -3.27
N TYR A 151 4.67 -8.67 -2.02
CA TYR A 151 4.30 -9.95 -1.42
C TYR A 151 3.51 -9.74 -0.14
N HIS A 152 2.34 -10.37 -0.06
CA HIS A 152 1.61 -10.50 1.20
C HIS A 152 2.01 -11.80 1.91
N LEU A 153 2.39 -11.67 3.16
CA LEU A 153 2.72 -12.74 4.10
C LEU A 153 1.51 -13.13 4.98
N TRP A 154 0.46 -12.32 4.99
CA TRP A 154 -0.77 -12.60 5.73
C TRP A 154 -2.00 -12.32 4.86
N GLN A 155 -2.76 -13.38 4.58
CA GLN A 155 -4.01 -13.30 3.82
C GLN A 155 -5.19 -12.89 4.71
N VAL A 156 -5.24 -11.61 5.06
CA VAL A 156 -6.21 -11.09 6.05
C VAL A 156 -7.67 -11.17 5.60
N ASP A 157 -7.93 -11.24 4.29
CA ASP A 157 -9.26 -11.39 3.70
C ASP A 157 -9.90 -12.76 3.96
N ARG A 158 -9.08 -13.80 4.24
CA ARG A 158 -9.58 -15.13 4.65
C ARG A 158 -10.07 -15.19 6.10
N GLY A 159 -9.78 -14.15 6.89
CA GLY A 159 -10.09 -14.14 8.33
C GLY A 159 -9.14 -15.01 9.18
N ASP A 160 -7.98 -15.39 8.63
CA ASP A 160 -6.98 -16.18 9.37
C ASP A 160 -6.46 -15.40 10.58
N LYS A 161 -6.43 -16.06 11.74
CA LYS A 161 -5.98 -15.48 13.01
C LYS A 161 -4.45 -15.40 13.15
N LEU A 162 -3.71 -16.00 12.22
CA LEU A 162 -2.25 -16.03 12.13
C LEU A 162 -1.83 -15.95 10.65
N PRO A 163 -0.59 -15.55 10.32
CA PRO A 163 -0.09 -15.53 8.94
C PRO A 163 0.21 -16.96 8.47
N LEU A 164 -0.79 -17.62 7.88
CA LEU A 164 -0.71 -19.01 7.42
C LEU A 164 -0.37 -19.10 5.93
N GLY A 165 0.42 -20.12 5.57
CA GLY A 165 0.75 -20.44 4.18
C GLY A 165 2.00 -19.71 3.68
N GLU A 166 2.21 -19.78 2.37
CA GLU A 166 3.33 -19.15 1.68
C GLU A 166 3.05 -17.68 1.35
N PRO A 167 4.11 -16.87 1.11
CA PRO A 167 3.95 -15.52 0.56
C PRO A 167 3.17 -15.53 -0.75
N LYS A 168 2.22 -14.61 -0.89
CA LYS A 168 1.43 -14.44 -2.12
C LYS A 168 1.92 -13.22 -2.88
N LEU A 169 2.24 -13.41 -4.15
CA LEU A 169 2.51 -12.31 -5.06
C LEU A 169 1.22 -11.51 -5.26
N MET A 170 1.34 -10.19 -5.16
CA MET A 170 0.24 -9.29 -5.41
C MET A 170 0.51 -8.43 -6.65
N THR A 171 -0.57 -8.02 -7.29
CA THR A 171 -0.61 -7.04 -8.37
C THR A 171 -1.58 -5.92 -7.99
N SER A 172 -1.76 -4.94 -8.87
CA SER A 172 -2.83 -3.95 -8.77
C SER A 172 -3.75 -4.00 -9.99
N PHE A 173 -4.88 -3.30 -9.92
CA PHE A 173 -5.77 -3.11 -11.06
C PHE A 173 -5.07 -2.28 -12.14
N THR A 174 -5.33 -2.61 -13.40
CA THR A 174 -4.84 -1.86 -14.57
C THR A 174 -5.96 -1.20 -15.36
N LYS A 175 -7.22 -1.50 -15.04
CA LYS A 175 -8.42 -0.96 -15.72
C LYS A 175 -9.67 -1.21 -14.90
N GLU A 176 -10.63 -0.29 -15.00
CA GLU A 176 -11.86 -0.31 -14.20
C GLU A 176 -12.71 -1.57 -14.42
N LYS A 177 -12.70 -2.15 -15.62
CA LYS A 177 -13.45 -3.38 -15.93
C LYS A 177 -13.02 -4.62 -15.14
N GLN A 178 -11.88 -4.56 -14.43
CA GLN A 178 -11.44 -5.62 -13.52
C GLN A 178 -12.13 -5.55 -12.15
N LEU A 179 -12.94 -4.53 -11.90
CA LEU A 179 -13.65 -4.29 -10.64
C LEU A 179 -15.14 -4.63 -10.82
N PRO A 180 -15.62 -5.80 -10.36
CA PRO A 180 -17.03 -6.18 -10.51
C PRO A 180 -18.00 -5.19 -9.85
N GLY A 181 -17.60 -4.53 -8.76
CA GLY A 181 -18.36 -3.49 -8.06
C GLY A 181 -18.06 -2.06 -8.52
N GLY A 182 -17.27 -1.89 -9.58
CA GLY A 182 -16.71 -0.60 -9.99
C GLY A 182 -15.79 0.01 -8.94
N LEU A 183 -15.24 1.19 -9.25
CA LEU A 183 -14.30 1.85 -8.36
C LEU A 183 -14.96 2.35 -7.05
N GLU A 184 -16.20 2.83 -7.13
CA GLU A 184 -16.97 3.27 -5.96
C GLU A 184 -17.16 2.12 -4.95
N GLY A 185 -17.46 0.91 -5.41
CA GLY A 185 -17.61 -0.26 -4.54
C GLY A 185 -16.32 -0.67 -3.84
N LEU A 186 -15.16 -0.37 -4.45
CA LEU A 186 -13.85 -0.63 -3.87
C LEU A 186 -13.44 0.43 -2.84
N VAL A 187 -13.53 1.72 -3.23
CA VAL A 187 -12.92 2.81 -2.47
C VAL A 187 -13.91 3.61 -1.61
N GLY A 188 -15.23 3.43 -1.77
CA GLY A 188 -16.22 4.28 -1.10
C GLY A 188 -16.12 4.28 0.43
N GLU A 189 -15.97 3.11 1.06
CA GLU A 189 -15.76 3.05 2.51
C GLU A 189 -14.38 3.58 2.94
N ARG A 190 -13.35 3.41 2.10
CA ARG A 190 -12.02 3.98 2.33
C ARG A 190 -12.08 5.49 2.29
N ASP A 191 -12.70 6.06 1.27
CA ASP A 191 -12.86 7.51 1.09
C ASP A 191 -13.62 8.14 2.25
N LYS A 192 -14.69 7.49 2.75
CA LYS A 192 -15.37 7.92 3.98
C LYS A 192 -14.44 7.95 5.21
N ARG A 193 -13.62 6.92 5.41
CA ARG A 193 -12.70 6.84 6.55
C ARG A 193 -11.59 7.90 6.49
N PHE A 194 -11.04 8.14 5.29
CA PHE A 194 -9.92 9.06 5.10
C PHE A 194 -10.34 10.49 4.74
N GLY A 195 -11.64 10.76 4.54
CA GLY A 195 -12.12 12.05 4.04
C GLY A 195 -11.60 12.37 2.63
N SER A 196 -11.43 11.34 1.79
CA SER A 196 -10.94 11.45 0.42
C SER A 196 -12.10 11.42 -0.59
N ASP A 197 -11.82 11.79 -1.83
CA ASP A 197 -12.74 11.68 -2.96
C ASP A 197 -11.96 11.23 -4.19
N TYR A 198 -12.06 9.95 -4.55
CA TYR A 198 -11.36 9.38 -5.69
C TYR A 198 -11.75 10.04 -7.03
N LYS A 199 -12.98 10.55 -7.17
CA LYS A 199 -13.44 11.24 -8.39
C LYS A 199 -12.73 12.57 -8.52
N ARG A 200 -12.61 13.31 -7.42
CA ARG A 200 -11.79 14.52 -7.36
C ARG A 200 -10.33 14.21 -7.67
N LYS A 201 -9.74 13.17 -7.06
CA LYS A 201 -8.35 12.74 -7.35
C LYS A 201 -8.16 12.41 -8.84
N LYS A 202 -9.07 11.64 -9.44
CA LYS A 202 -9.07 11.33 -10.88
C LYS A 202 -9.11 12.60 -11.74
N GLU A 203 -9.98 13.55 -11.41
CA GLU A 203 -10.10 14.82 -12.14
C GLU A 203 -8.79 15.63 -12.07
N VAL A 204 -8.27 15.86 -10.87
CA VAL A 204 -7.09 16.72 -10.69
C VAL A 204 -5.80 16.08 -11.18
N ARG A 205 -5.75 14.75 -11.28
CA ARG A 205 -4.58 14.03 -11.83
C ARG A 205 -4.68 13.80 -13.34
N SER A 206 -5.68 14.37 -14.01
CA SER A 206 -5.84 14.27 -15.46
C SER A 206 -4.61 14.80 -16.23
N TYR A 207 -3.93 15.81 -15.69
CA TYR A 207 -2.71 16.40 -16.29
C TYR A 207 -1.46 15.52 -16.19
N ILE A 208 -1.42 14.54 -15.28
CA ILE A 208 -0.26 13.66 -15.11
C ILE A 208 -0.14 12.77 -16.35
N GLU A 209 0.99 12.83 -17.04
CA GLU A 209 1.25 12.05 -18.24
C GLU A 209 1.37 10.55 -17.91
N GLU A 210 0.70 9.71 -18.71
CA GLU A 210 0.77 8.26 -18.53
C GLU A 210 2.04 7.71 -19.19
N PRO A 211 2.94 7.06 -18.44
CA PRO A 211 4.11 6.42 -19.05
C PRO A 211 3.69 5.21 -19.87
N LYS A 212 4.54 4.85 -20.84
CA LYS A 212 4.40 3.57 -21.53
C LYS A 212 4.78 2.43 -20.59
N THR A 213 3.79 1.64 -20.20
CA THR A 213 4.03 0.40 -19.43
C THR A 213 4.74 -0.66 -20.27
N HIS A 214 5.75 -1.30 -19.69
CA HIS A 214 6.48 -2.40 -20.31
C HIS A 214 5.59 -3.64 -20.54
N GLU A 215 5.83 -4.36 -21.63
CA GLU A 215 4.97 -5.49 -22.03
C GLU A 215 5.01 -6.70 -21.10
N ASN A 216 6.04 -6.81 -20.26
CA ASN A 216 6.15 -7.88 -19.25
C ASN A 216 5.51 -7.54 -17.90
N ALA A 217 5.25 -6.26 -17.60
CA ALA A 217 4.61 -5.87 -16.35
C ALA A 217 3.14 -6.30 -16.32
N ASP A 218 2.50 -6.29 -15.15
CA ASP A 218 1.08 -6.60 -14.99
C ASP A 218 0.70 -8.00 -15.53
N ALA A 219 1.63 -8.95 -15.47
CA ALA A 219 1.49 -10.27 -16.09
C ALA A 219 0.28 -11.04 -15.58
N ALA A 220 -0.13 -10.82 -14.33
CA ALA A 220 -1.34 -11.40 -13.73
C ALA A 220 -2.63 -11.11 -14.53
N TRP A 221 -2.67 -10.03 -15.32
CA TRP A 221 -3.82 -9.65 -16.13
C TRP A 221 -3.73 -10.03 -17.61
N LYS A 222 -2.65 -10.72 -17.99
CA LYS A 222 -2.34 -11.13 -19.37
C LYS A 222 -2.49 -12.63 -19.59
N GLN A 223 -2.80 -13.38 -18.53
CA GLN A 223 -3.05 -14.82 -18.54
C GLN A 223 -4.47 -15.15 -18.98
#